data_AF-A0A1A9S447-F1
#
_entry.id   AF-A0A1A9S447-F1
#
_cell.length_a   1.000
_cell.length_b   1.000
_cell.length_c   1.000
_cell.angle_alpha   90.00
_cell.angle_beta   90.00
_cell.angle_gamma   90.00
#
_symmetry.space_group_name_H-M   'P 1'
#
loop_
_entity.id
_entity.type
_entity.pdbx_description
1 polymer ?
#
loop_
_entity_poly.entity_id
_entity_poly.type
_entity_poly.pdbx_seq_one_letter_code
_entity_poly.pdbx_strand_id
1 'polypeptide(L)' 'MDYLVYSVYEELARRQGQAVIEEAKRCFGLEAAVCVYHYRWLEVGGMAVWVGVTTCHHDMAFAGCRYVIDMVKAEELIWE' A
#
# COMPACT_ATOMS: atom_id res chain seq x y z
N MET A 1 -24.22 14.33 -18.40
CA MET A 1 -22.86 14.55 -17.86
C MET A 1 -22.56 13.29 -17.08
N ASP A 2 -21.85 12.36 -17.71
CA ASP A 2 -21.69 11.01 -17.18
C ASP A 2 -20.49 10.99 -16.24
N TYR A 3 -20.75 10.70 -14.96
CA TYR A 3 -19.73 10.58 -13.94
C TYR A 3 -19.38 9.10 -13.77
N LEU A 4 -18.15 8.71 -14.13
CA LEU A 4 -17.57 7.42 -13.76
C LEU A 4 -16.04 7.48 -13.80
N VAL A 5 -15.43 8.22 -12.87
CA VAL A 5 -13.95 8.32 -12.79
C VAL A 5 -13.42 7.77 -11.45
N TYR A 6 -14.18 7.92 -10.35
CA TYR A 6 -13.77 7.45 -9.03
C TYR A 6 -13.67 5.93 -8.91
N SER A 7 -14.67 5.19 -9.39
CA SER A 7 -14.70 3.71 -9.27
C SER A 7 -13.54 3.03 -10.01
N VAL A 8 -13.08 3.63 -11.10
CA VAL A 8 -11.96 3.11 -11.90
C VAL A 8 -10.62 3.36 -11.20
N TYR A 9 -10.44 4.54 -10.59
CA TYR A 9 -9.23 4.89 -9.86
C TYR A 9 -9.04 4.05 -8.59
N GLU A 10 -10.12 3.79 -7.84
CA GLU A 10 -10.07 2.91 -6.65
C GLU A 10 -9.71 1.47 -7.02
N GLU A 11 -10.33 0.91 -8.06
CA GLU A 11 -10.05 -0.47 -8.49
C GLU A 11 -8.63 -0.60 -9.07
N LEU A 12 -8.14 0.42 -9.76
CA LEU A 12 -6.76 0.49 -10.25
C LEU A 12 -5.77 0.55 -9.09
N ALA A 13 -6.00 1.43 -8.11
CA ALA A 13 -5.18 1.55 -6.92
C ALA A 13 -5.13 0.26 -6.10
N ARG A 14 -6.28 -0.41 -5.96
CA ARG A 14 -6.39 -1.72 -5.31
C ARG A 14 -5.59 -2.79 -6.05
N ARG A 15 -5.63 -2.81 -7.38
CA ARG A 15 -4.87 -3.76 -8.21
C ARG A 15 -3.36 -3.54 -8.11
N GLN A 16 -2.92 -2.29 -8.19
CA GLN A 16 -1.50 -1.93 -8.05
C GLN A 16 -0.99 -2.23 -6.63
N GLY A 17 -1.74 -1.82 -5.60
CA GLY A 17 -1.43 -2.15 -4.22
C GLY A 17 -1.33 -3.66 -3.98
N GLN A 18 -2.23 -4.46 -4.56
CA GLN A 18 -2.15 -5.91 -4.46
C GLN A 18 -0.90 -6.48 -5.15
N ALA A 19 -0.49 -5.92 -6.29
CA ALA A 19 0.73 -6.33 -6.97
C ALA A 19 1.98 -6.05 -6.12
N VAL A 20 2.06 -4.87 -5.49
CA VAL A 20 3.12 -4.51 -4.54
C VAL A 20 3.15 -5.48 -3.36
N ILE A 21 2.00 -5.84 -2.80
CA ILE A 21 1.89 -6.80 -1.69
C ILE A 21 2.41 -8.19 -2.09
N GLU A 22 2.00 -8.70 -3.25
CA GLU A 22 2.48 -10.01 -3.72
C GLU A 22 3.97 -10.00 -4.06
N GLU A 23 4.49 -8.91 -4.61
CA GLU A 23 5.92 -8.76 -4.83
C GLU A 23 6.69 -8.71 -3.51
N ALA A 24 6.22 -7.95 -2.52
CA ALA A 24 6.83 -7.89 -1.20
C ALA A 24 6.86 -9.28 -0.54
N LYS A 25 5.75 -10.04 -0.63
CA LYS A 25 5.70 -11.42 -0.11
C LYS A 25 6.76 -12.32 -0.77
N ARG A 26 6.93 -12.25 -2.08
CA ARG A 26 7.97 -13.04 -2.78
C ARG A 26 9.38 -12.59 -2.43
N CYS A 27 9.67 -11.29 -2.50
CA CYS A 27 11.02 -10.75 -2.35
C CYS A 27 11.52 -10.87 -0.91
N PHE A 28 10.62 -10.76 0.07
CA PHE A 28 10.99 -10.74 1.48
C PHE A 28 10.55 -11.97 2.27
N GLY A 29 9.89 -12.96 1.64
CA GLY A 29 9.46 -14.17 2.35
C GLY A 29 8.45 -13.87 3.47
N LEU A 30 7.52 -12.95 3.23
CA LEU A 30 6.47 -12.59 4.19
C LEU A 30 5.35 -13.62 4.15
N GLU A 31 4.84 -14.08 5.30
CA GLU A 31 3.64 -14.95 5.29
C GLU A 31 2.37 -14.13 5.01
N ALA A 32 2.32 -12.89 5.50
CA ALA A 32 1.23 -11.96 5.26
C ALA A 32 1.74 -10.52 5.16
N ALA A 33 1.02 -9.71 4.38
CA ALA A 33 1.22 -8.27 4.31
C ALA A 33 -0.11 -7.57 4.05
N VAL A 34 -0.32 -6.44 4.72
CA VAL A 34 -1.50 -5.59 4.59
C VAL A 34 -1.04 -4.15 4.50
N CYS A 35 -1.60 -3.41 3.55
CA CYS A 35 -1.43 -1.98 3.44
C CYS A 35 -2.80 -1.31 3.45
N VAL A 36 -2.97 -0.33 4.33
CA VAL A 36 -4.15 0.52 4.40
C VAL A 36 -3.68 1.95 4.27
N TYR A 37 -4.32 2.73 3.40
CA TYR A 37 -3.97 4.12 3.21
C TYR A 37 -5.21 4.99 3.11
N HIS A 38 -5.07 6.23 3.53
CA HIS A 38 -6.12 7.23 3.49
C HIS A 38 -6.13 7.89 2.11
N TYR A 39 -7.30 7.96 1.47
CA TYR A 39 -7.46 8.46 0.10
C TYR A 39 -8.32 9.74 0.02
N ARG A 40 -8.61 10.37 1.17
CA ARG A 40 -9.38 11.62 1.27
C ARG A 40 -8.68 12.62 2.19
N TRP A 41 -9.35 13.75 2.45
CA TRP A 41 -8.93 14.78 3.40
C TRP A 41 -8.45 14.19 4.73
N LEU A 42 -7.19 14.47 5.05
CA LEU A 42 -6.53 14.02 6.28
C LEU A 42 -6.14 15.26 7.10
N GLU A 43 -6.53 15.29 8.37
CA GLU A 43 -6.10 16.34 9.29
C GLU A 43 -4.62 16.20 9.65
N VAL A 44 -3.98 17.30 10.05
CA VAL A 44 -2.59 17.28 10.52
C VAL A 44 -2.49 16.35 11.74
N GLY A 45 -1.58 15.37 11.67
CA GLY A 45 -1.42 14.34 12.69
C GLY A 45 -2.25 13.07 12.44
N GLY A 46 -3.08 13.04 11.40
CA GLY A 46 -3.78 11.84 10.95
C GLY A 46 -2.84 10.77 10.36
N MET A 47 -3.28 9.51 10.38
CA MET A 47 -2.52 8.39 9.84
C MET A 47 -2.77 8.25 8.33
N ALA A 48 -1.80 8.65 7.52
CA ALA A 48 -1.90 8.60 6.06
C ALA A 48 -1.78 7.18 5.49
N VAL A 49 -0.87 6.37 6.05
CA VAL A 49 -0.59 5.00 5.62
C VAL A 49 -0.28 4.16 6.84
N TRP A 50 -0.79 2.94 6.85
CA TRP A 50 -0.43 1.88 7.76
C TRP A 50 -0.04 0.63 6.98
N VAL A 51 1.08 0.02 7.34
CA VAL A 51 1.56 -1.22 6.77
C VAL A 51 1.84 -2.21 7.89
N GLY A 52 1.32 -3.42 7.75
CA GLY A 52 1.60 -4.55 8.62
C GLY A 52 2.12 -5.72 7.81
N VAL A 53 3.16 -6.39 8.31
CA VAL A 53 3.74 -7.59 7.69
C VAL A 53 4.03 -8.65 8.76
N THR A 54 4.01 -9.92 8.37
CA THR A 54 4.49 -11.04 9.21
C THR A 54 5.59 -11.79 8.48
N THR A 55 6.58 -12.25 9.23
CA THR A 55 7.66 -13.12 8.75
C THR A 55 8.33 -13.81 9.94
N CYS A 56 8.94 -14.97 9.71
CA CYS A 56 9.78 -15.67 10.67
C CYS A 56 11.07 -14.93 11.06
N HIS A 57 11.52 -13.94 10.28
CA HIS A 57 12.77 -13.21 10.52
C HIS A 57 12.55 -11.70 10.58
N HIS A 58 12.98 -11.06 11.67
CA HIS A 58 12.73 -9.63 11.91
C HIS A 58 13.32 -8.70 10.84
N ASP A 59 14.50 -9.01 10.31
CA ASP A 59 15.12 -8.21 9.24
C ASP A 59 14.23 -8.13 7.99
N MET A 60 13.61 -9.25 7.64
CA MET A 60 12.69 -9.33 6.51
C MET A 60 11.40 -8.56 6.79
N ALA A 61 10.98 -8.48 8.07
CA ALA A 61 9.78 -7.73 8.46
C ALA A 61 10.02 -6.23 8.23
N PHE A 62 11.16 -5.71 8.68
CA PHE A 62 11.49 -4.30 8.49
C PHE A 62 11.71 -3.97 7.02
N ALA A 63 12.44 -4.81 6.28
CA ALA A 63 12.69 -4.60 4.86
C ALA A 63 11.39 -4.65 4.02
N GLY A 64 10.54 -5.65 4.25
CA GLY A 64 9.27 -5.80 3.55
C GLY A 64 8.28 -4.69 3.87
N CYS A 65 8.16 -4.30 5.14
CA CYS A 65 7.32 -3.16 5.54
C CYS A 65 7.79 -1.86 4.86
N ARG A 66 9.11 -1.62 4.84
CA ARG A 66 9.70 -0.45 4.17
C ARG A 66 9.45 -0.44 2.66
N TYR A 67 9.60 -1.59 2.01
CA TYR A 67 9.33 -1.72 0.59
C TYR A 67 7.88 -1.34 0.24
N VAL A 68 6.92 -1.90 0.99
CA VAL A 68 5.49 -1.65 0.73
C VAL A 68 5.14 -0.17 0.88
N ILE A 69 5.59 0.50 1.95
CA ILE A 69 5.29 1.92 2.14
C ILE A 69 5.96 2.82 1.11
N ASP A 70 7.17 2.49 0.67
CA ASP A 70 7.89 3.27 -0.35
C ASP A 70 7.19 3.13 -1.71
N MET A 71 6.79 1.92 -2.10
CA MET A 71 6.09 1.67 -3.37
C MET A 71 4.70 2.30 -3.40
N VAL A 72 3.93 2.17 -2.31
CA VAL A 72 2.59 2.77 -2.22
C VAL A 72 2.64 4.31 -2.20
N LYS A 73 3.75 4.91 -1.77
CA LYS A 73 3.98 6.36 -1.86
C LYS A 73 4.56 6.81 -3.20
N ALA A 74 5.32 5.95 -3.88
CA ALA A 74 6.00 6.27 -5.14
C ALA A 74 5.07 6.08 -6.35
N GLU A 75 4.19 5.08 -6.33
CA GLU A 75 3.06 5.04 -7.24
C GLU A 75 2.09 6.15 -6.82
N GLU A 76 1.77 7.08 -7.72
CA GLU A 76 0.87 8.24 -7.52
C GLU A 76 -0.60 7.83 -7.23
N LEU A 77 -0.81 6.89 -6.31
CA LEU A 77 -2.10 6.36 -5.89
C LEU A 77 -2.73 7.18 -4.76
N ILE A 78 -2.00 8.13 -4.20
CA ILE A 78 -2.41 8.87 -3.00
C ILE A 78 -2.48 10.39 -3.27
N TRP A 79 -1.89 10.94 -4.34
CA TRP A 79 -1.87 12.40 -4.57
C TRP A 79 -1.80 12.81 -6.04
N GLU A 80 -2.78 13.64 -6.47
CA GLU A 80 -2.60 15.09 -6.72
C GLU A 80 -3.50 15.86 -5.73
#